data_AF-A0A8H4EPU4-F1
#
_entry.id   AF-A0A8H4EPU4-F1
#
_cell.length_a   1.000
_cell.length_b   1.000
_cell.length_c   1.000
_cell.angle_alpha   90.00
_cell.angle_beta   90.00
_cell.angle_gamma   90.00
#
_symmetry.space_group_name_H-M   'P 1'
#
loop_
_entity.id
_entity.type
_entity.pdbx_description
1 polymer ?
#
loop_
_entity_poly.entity_id
_entity_poly.type
_entity_poly.pdbx_seq_one_letter_code
_entity_poly.pdbx_strand_id
1 'polypeptide(L)'
;MSELLKNYETLETLHIKVFDHPELKRINHKVSSLESFCPNIRYLSITGIKFTKQLIAPIGTLQKLQFLKLWFYDDDDVDDDDDELLKLVTRFAKVLPLTLQYLDLKDYTTWLDLYADIFLENCKVPLKKLSIGDVYNEQNY
;
A
#
# COMPACT_ATOMS: atom_id res chain seq x y z
N MET A 1 -8.10 11.73 26.12
CA MET A 1 -7.06 11.42 25.11
C MET A 1 -6.53 9.98 25.23
N SER A 2 -6.48 9.39 26.43
CA SER A 2 -5.96 8.02 26.68
C SER A 2 -6.84 6.87 26.18
N GLU A 3 -8.17 7.03 26.16
CA GLU A 3 -9.10 5.96 25.79
C GLU A 3 -9.18 5.73 24.28
N LEU A 4 -9.07 6.81 23.49
CA LEU A 4 -8.95 6.72 22.03
C LEU A 4 -7.65 6.03 21.61
N LEU A 5 -6.52 6.33 22.26
CA LEU A 5 -5.23 5.68 21.95
C LEU A 5 -5.24 4.18 22.27
N LYS A 6 -5.83 3.78 23.41
CA LYS A 6 -6.02 2.36 23.76
C LYS A 6 -6.81 1.57 22.71
N ASN A 7 -7.78 2.21 22.05
CA ASN A 7 -8.58 1.55 21.01
C ASN A 7 -7.78 1.29 19.72
N TYR A 8 -6.73 2.07 19.44
CA TYR A 8 -5.86 1.85 18.28
C TYR A 8 -4.72 0.86 18.57
N GLU A 9 -4.28 0.74 19.83
CA GLU A 9 -3.31 -0.28 20.23
C GLU A 9 -3.82 -1.70 20.00
N THR A 10 -5.11 -1.97 20.15
CA THR A 10 -5.71 -3.29 19.91
C THR A 10 -6.18 -3.48 18.47
N LEU A 11 -6.04 -2.46 17.61
CA LEU A 11 -6.55 -2.49 16.26
C LEU A 11 -5.68 -3.40 15.38
N GLU A 12 -6.24 -4.54 14.99
CA GLU A 12 -5.58 -5.47 14.07
C GLU A 12 -5.96 -5.24 12.60
N THR A 13 -7.08 -4.57 12.34
CA THR A 13 -7.64 -4.38 10.99
C THR A 13 -7.94 -2.91 10.74
N LEU A 14 -7.43 -2.36 9.63
CA LEU A 14 -7.65 -0.98 9.24
C LEU A 14 -8.01 -0.89 7.75
N HIS A 15 -9.11 -0.20 7.46
CA HIS A 15 -9.54 0.14 6.10
C HIS A 15 -9.56 1.65 5.94
N ILE A 16 -8.86 2.17 4.93
CA ILE A 16 -8.78 3.58 4.59
C ILE A 16 -9.28 3.73 3.16
N LYS A 17 -10.38 4.47 2.99
CA LYS A 17 -10.84 4.90 1.66
C LYS A 17 -10.52 6.36 1.49
N VAL A 18 -9.72 6.66 0.48
CA VAL A 18 -9.33 8.01 0.12
C VAL A 18 -10.11 8.38 -1.14
N PHE A 19 -11.01 9.35 -1.03
CA PHE A 19 -11.78 9.87 -2.18
C PHE A 19 -11.11 11.16 -2.64
N ASP A 20 -10.88 11.24 -3.95
CA ASP A 20 -10.12 12.28 -4.61
C ASP A 20 -10.62 13.68 -4.21
N HIS A 21 -9.81 14.40 -3.45
CA HIS A 21 -10.07 15.76 -3.01
C HIS A 21 -8.72 16.49 -2.93
N PRO A 22 -8.60 17.74 -3.37
CA PRO A 22 -7.33 18.48 -3.37
C PRO A 22 -6.63 18.61 -2.00
N GLU A 23 -7.30 18.24 -0.89
CA GLU A 23 -6.72 18.23 0.45
C GLU A 23 -5.86 16.97 0.76
N LEU A 24 -5.77 16.01 -0.16
CA LEU A 24 -5.14 14.69 0.06
C LEU A 24 -3.61 14.70 0.19
N LYS A 25 -2.93 15.81 -0.11
CA LYS A 25 -1.53 16.04 0.34
C LYS A 25 -1.37 15.80 1.85
N ARG A 26 -2.43 15.94 2.65
CA ARG A 26 -2.41 15.74 4.11
C ARG A 26 -2.57 14.27 4.55
N ILE A 27 -3.07 13.37 3.71
CA ILE A 27 -3.28 11.95 4.09
C ILE A 27 -1.99 11.13 3.98
N ASN A 28 -1.13 11.41 2.99
CA ASN A 28 0.20 10.79 2.92
C ASN A 28 1.01 11.04 4.20
N HIS A 29 0.85 12.21 4.84
CA HIS A 29 1.46 12.53 6.12
C HIS A 29 0.88 11.77 7.33
N LYS A 30 -0.32 11.21 7.23
CA LYS A 30 -0.96 10.40 8.29
C LYS A 30 -0.61 8.92 8.20
N VAL A 31 -0.36 8.41 6.98
CA VAL A 31 0.11 7.02 6.77
C VAL A 31 1.45 6.79 7.46
N SER A 32 2.33 7.80 7.47
CA SER A 32 3.61 7.76 8.22
C SER A 32 3.48 7.64 9.73
N SER A 33 2.29 7.82 10.28
CA SER A 33 2.02 7.64 11.71
C SER A 33 1.30 6.32 12.03
N LEU A 34 1.05 5.46 11.04
CA LEU A 34 0.32 4.20 11.27
C LEU A 34 1.02 3.29 12.27
N GLU A 35 2.35 3.22 12.24
CA GLU A 35 3.13 2.42 13.19
C GLU A 35 2.94 2.89 14.64
N SER A 36 2.88 4.20 14.88
CA SER A 36 2.76 4.73 16.23
C SER A 36 1.34 4.63 16.79
N PHE A 37 0.32 4.72 15.93
CA PHE A 37 -1.07 4.60 16.37
C PHE A 37 -1.56 3.16 16.42
N CYS A 38 -1.11 2.30 15.51
CA CYS A 38 -1.69 0.97 15.32
C CYS A 38 -0.57 -0.10 15.21
N PRO A 39 0.21 -0.32 16.28
CA PRO A 39 1.38 -1.21 16.25
C PRO A 39 1.03 -2.70 16.03
N ASN A 40 -0.25 -3.06 16.17
CA ASN A 40 -0.74 -4.42 16.05
C ASN A 40 -1.51 -4.70 14.75
N ILE A 41 -1.44 -3.81 13.76
CA ILE A 41 -2.08 -4.04 12.47
C ILE A 41 -1.56 -5.33 11.83
N ARG A 42 -2.51 -6.18 11.45
CA ARG A 42 -2.31 -7.41 10.67
C ARG A 42 -2.98 -7.32 9.31
N TYR A 43 -4.05 -6.53 9.19
CA TYR A 43 -4.75 -6.29 7.94
C TYR A 43 -4.81 -4.78 7.65
N LEU A 44 -4.26 -4.37 6.51
CA LEU A 44 -4.33 -3.00 6.02
C LEU A 44 -4.91 -2.99 4.61
N SER A 45 -6.00 -2.24 4.43
CA SER A 45 -6.56 -1.93 3.12
C SER A 45 -6.58 -0.43 2.93
N ILE A 46 -5.94 0.05 1.86
CA ILE A 46 -5.98 1.45 1.47
C ILE A 46 -6.39 1.54 0.00
N THR A 47 -7.41 2.33 -0.29
CA THR A 47 -7.89 2.52 -1.66
C THR A 47 -7.95 4.00 -2.03
N GLY A 48 -7.67 4.31 -3.30
CA GLY A 48 -7.70 5.68 -3.81
C GLY A 48 -6.48 6.49 -3.36
N ILE A 49 -5.30 5.88 -3.37
CA ILE A 49 -4.03 6.56 -3.03
C ILE A 49 -3.07 6.62 -4.21
N LYS A 50 -2.18 7.62 -4.26
CA LYS A 50 -1.08 7.67 -5.23
C LYS A 50 0.09 6.80 -4.77
N PHE A 51 0.73 6.09 -5.69
CA PHE A 51 1.92 5.30 -5.39
C PHE A 51 3.14 6.23 -5.19
N THR A 52 3.58 6.42 -3.95
CA THR A 52 4.60 7.43 -3.60
C THR A 52 5.62 6.94 -2.58
N LYS A 53 6.78 7.60 -2.49
CA LYS A 53 7.83 7.34 -1.47
C LYS A 53 7.27 7.42 -0.05
N GLN A 54 6.35 8.37 0.20
CA GLN A 54 5.72 8.61 1.50
C GLN A 54 4.79 7.48 1.93
N LEU A 55 4.15 6.77 0.99
CA LEU A 55 3.35 5.58 1.25
C LEU A 55 4.22 4.35 1.56
N ILE A 56 5.33 4.19 0.83
CA ILE A 56 6.18 2.99 0.89
C ILE A 56 6.87 2.87 2.25
N ALA A 57 7.45 3.95 2.76
CA ALA A 57 8.26 3.91 3.97
C ALA A 57 7.50 3.37 5.22
N PRO A 58 6.27 3.82 5.51
CA PRO A 58 5.52 3.36 6.68
C PRO A 58 5.04 1.91 6.56
N ILE A 59 4.73 1.43 5.36
CA ILE A 59 4.32 0.03 5.16
C ILE A 59 5.44 -0.92 5.62
N GLY A 60 6.70 -0.59 5.31
CA GLY A 60 7.83 -1.42 5.69
C GLY A 60 8.12 -1.49 7.18
N THR A 61 7.53 -0.60 7.99
CA THR A 61 7.69 -0.64 9.45
C THR A 61 6.60 -1.47 10.16
N LEU A 62 5.55 -1.89 9.45
CA LEU A 62 4.44 -2.67 10.02
C LEU A 62 4.83 -4.16 10.21
N GLN A 63 5.62 -4.45 11.23
CA GLN A 63 6.21 -5.78 11.48
C GLN A 63 5.21 -6.91 11.77
N LYS A 64 3.92 -6.61 12.00
CA LYS A 64 2.87 -7.61 12.24
C LYS A 64 1.93 -7.76 11.05
N LEU A 65 2.13 -6.98 9.99
CA LEU A 65 1.25 -6.96 8.83
C LEU A 65 1.29 -8.32 8.13
N GLN A 66 0.11 -8.89 7.91
CA GLN A 66 -0.09 -10.19 7.25
C GLN A 66 -0.88 -10.05 5.94
N PHE A 67 -1.73 -9.05 5.85
CA PHE A 67 -2.57 -8.77 4.69
C PHE A 67 -2.43 -7.29 4.31
N LEU A 68 -2.09 -7.04 3.05
CA LEU A 68 -2.00 -5.70 2.47
C LEU A 68 -2.81 -5.65 1.19
N LYS A 69 -3.80 -4.75 1.14
CA LYS A 69 -4.58 -4.40 -0.04
C LYS A 69 -4.35 -2.93 -0.38
N LEU A 70 -3.79 -2.63 -1.55
CA LEU A 70 -3.55 -1.26 -2.02
C LEU A 70 -4.20 -1.05 -3.37
N TRP A 71 -5.09 -0.06 -3.47
CA TRP A 71 -5.62 0.40 -4.75
C TRP A 71 -5.11 1.79 -5.05
N PHE A 72 -4.32 1.86 -6.11
CA PHE A 72 -3.76 3.10 -6.58
C PHE A 72 -4.75 3.80 -7.50
N TYR A 73 -4.92 5.10 -7.37
CA TYR A 73 -5.49 5.91 -8.45
C TYR A 73 -4.34 6.48 -9.26
N ASP A 74 -4.55 6.58 -10.57
CA ASP A 74 -3.62 7.31 -11.42
C ASP A 74 -4.01 8.78 -11.42
N ASP A 75 -2.98 9.61 -11.36
CA ASP A 75 -3.09 11.03 -11.64
C ASP A 75 -2.50 11.15 -13.03
N ASP A 76 -3.21 11.72 -14.00
CA ASP A 76 -2.71 11.87 -15.38
C ASP A 76 -1.34 12.61 -15.45
N ASP A 77 -0.90 13.16 -14.31
CA ASP A 77 0.42 13.74 -14.00
C ASP A 77 1.43 12.72 -13.40
N VAL A 78 1.36 11.41 -13.66
CA VAL A 78 2.57 10.57 -13.54
C VAL A 78 3.48 11.02 -14.66
N ASP A 79 4.31 12.02 -14.37
CA ASP A 79 5.44 12.41 -15.20
C ASP A 79 6.09 11.12 -15.73
N ASP A 80 6.21 11.00 -17.06
CA ASP A 80 6.72 9.88 -17.88
C ASP A 80 8.18 9.46 -17.55
N ASP A 81 8.58 9.46 -16.29
CA ASP A 81 9.88 9.04 -15.79
C ASP A 81 9.77 7.60 -15.28
N ASP A 82 9.77 6.67 -16.23
CA ASP A 82 9.81 5.22 -16.02
C ASP A 82 10.92 4.82 -15.02
N ASP A 83 12.03 5.56 -14.94
CA ASP A 83 13.14 5.27 -14.02
C ASP A 83 12.78 5.59 -12.56
N GLU A 84 12.04 6.67 -12.29
CA GLU A 84 11.56 6.97 -10.94
C GLU A 84 10.52 5.95 -10.48
N LEU A 85 9.56 5.60 -11.34
CA LEU A 85 8.56 4.58 -11.00
C LEU A 85 9.22 3.22 -10.76
N LEU A 86 10.17 2.83 -11.60
CA LEU A 86 10.99 1.62 -11.43
C LEU A 86 11.70 1.59 -10.06
N LYS A 87 12.31 2.70 -9.63
CA LYS A 87 12.95 2.81 -8.31
C LYS A 87 11.92 2.67 -7.18
N LEU A 88 10.70 3.20 -7.34
CA LEU A 88 9.63 3.07 -6.36
C LEU A 88 9.17 1.62 -6.22
N VAL A 89 8.89 0.94 -7.34
CA VAL A 89 8.47 -0.47 -7.34
C VAL A 89 9.55 -1.34 -6.69
N THR A 90 10.80 -1.15 -7.11
CA THR A 90 11.95 -1.87 -6.56
C THR A 90 12.07 -1.65 -5.04
N ARG A 91 11.92 -0.40 -4.59
CA ARG A 91 11.98 -0.07 -3.16
C ARG A 91 10.80 -0.70 -2.41
N PHE A 92 9.59 -0.60 -2.95
CA PHE A 92 8.39 -1.15 -2.35
C PHE A 92 8.52 -2.66 -2.12
N ALA A 93 8.92 -3.41 -3.14
CA ALA A 93 9.17 -4.85 -3.05
C ALA A 93 10.16 -5.22 -1.92
N LYS A 94 11.23 -4.41 -1.76
CA LYS A 94 12.28 -4.65 -0.76
C LYS A 94 11.87 -4.34 0.67
N VAL A 95 10.95 -3.41 0.88
CA VAL A 95 10.56 -2.97 2.23
C VAL A 95 9.36 -3.72 2.78
N LEU A 96 8.69 -4.58 1.99
CA LEU A 96 7.52 -5.31 2.48
C LEU A 96 7.86 -6.10 3.76
N PRO A 97 6.99 -6.04 4.79
CA PRO A 97 7.22 -6.77 6.02
C PRO A 97 7.35 -8.28 5.77
N LEU A 98 8.34 -8.92 6.39
CA LEU A 98 8.56 -10.37 6.26
C LEU A 98 7.39 -11.23 6.78
N THR A 99 6.51 -10.64 7.61
CA THR A 99 5.29 -11.28 8.10
C THR A 99 4.14 -11.27 7.10
N LEU A 100 4.27 -10.52 6.00
CA LEU A 100 3.24 -10.36 5.01
C LEU A 100 3.01 -11.69 4.28
N GLN A 101 1.75 -12.10 4.21
CA GLN A 101 1.34 -13.38 3.61
C GLN A 101 0.47 -13.16 2.37
N TYR A 102 -0.30 -12.08 2.35
CA TYR A 102 -1.26 -11.79 1.28
C TYR A 102 -1.05 -10.36 0.81
N LEU A 103 -0.80 -10.22 -0.48
CA LEU A 103 -0.63 -8.93 -1.14
C LEU A 103 -1.63 -8.82 -2.29
N ASP A 104 -2.45 -7.78 -2.26
CA ASP A 104 -3.40 -7.42 -3.31
C ASP A 104 -3.12 -5.99 -3.77
N LEU A 105 -2.61 -5.85 -4.97
CA LEU A 105 -2.31 -4.57 -5.60
C LEU A 105 -3.26 -4.38 -6.77
N LYS A 106 -3.93 -3.24 -6.81
CA LYS A 106 -4.74 -2.84 -7.96
C LYS A 106 -4.41 -1.42 -8.38
N ASP A 107 -4.56 -1.15 -9.65
CA ASP A 107 -4.42 0.18 -10.24
C ASP A 107 -5.44 0.37 -11.38
N TYR A 108 -5.63 1.60 -11.85
CA TYR A 108 -6.59 1.91 -12.91
C TYR A 108 -5.95 1.90 -14.32
N THR A 109 -4.63 1.92 -14.43
CA THR A 109 -3.89 2.15 -15.69
C THR A 109 -2.96 1.01 -16.07
N THR A 110 -3.03 -0.12 -15.37
CA THR A 110 -2.28 -1.36 -15.59
C THR A 110 -0.75 -1.24 -15.52
N TRP A 111 -0.21 -0.14 -14.99
CA TRP A 111 1.24 0.03 -14.84
C TRP A 111 1.84 -1.05 -13.93
N LEU A 112 1.07 -1.56 -12.96
CA LEU A 112 1.52 -2.66 -12.11
C LEU A 112 1.90 -3.91 -12.90
N ASP A 113 1.22 -4.18 -14.03
CA ASP A 113 1.53 -5.33 -14.89
C ASP A 113 2.88 -5.16 -15.59
N LEU A 114 3.25 -3.92 -15.97
CA LEU A 114 4.53 -3.61 -16.63
C LEU A 114 5.74 -3.84 -15.72
N TYR A 115 5.58 -3.63 -14.41
CA TYR A 115 6.67 -3.80 -13.43
C TYR A 115 6.53 -5.05 -12.56
N ALA A 116 5.61 -5.96 -12.89
CA ALA A 116 5.35 -7.16 -12.10
C ALA A 116 6.60 -8.04 -11.94
N ASP A 117 7.34 -8.27 -13.03
CA ASP A 117 8.56 -9.08 -13.00
C ASP A 117 9.62 -8.46 -12.07
N ILE A 118 9.82 -7.15 -12.18
CA ILE A 118 10.80 -6.41 -11.38
C ILE A 118 10.41 -6.40 -9.90
N PHE A 119 9.11 -6.23 -9.62
CA PHE A 119 8.58 -6.37 -8.27
C PHE A 119 8.89 -7.76 -7.71
N LEU A 120 8.60 -8.82 -8.47
CA LEU A 120 8.80 -10.21 -8.06
C LEU A 120 10.28 -10.54 -7.82
N GLU A 121 11.18 -10.08 -8.69
CA GLU A 121 12.63 -10.26 -8.54
C GLU A 121 13.19 -9.61 -7.27
N ASN A 122 12.58 -8.52 -6.81
CA ASN A 122 13.04 -7.76 -5.65
C ASN A 122 12.28 -8.07 -4.36
N CYS A 123 11.15 -8.79 -4.45
CA CYS A 123 10.32 -9.15 -3.31
C CYS A 123 10.92 -10.36 -2.59
N LYS A 124 11.36 -10.15 -1.34
CA LYS A 124 11.94 -11.22 -0.50
C LYS A 124 10.91 -11.91 0.39
N VAL A 125 9.65 -11.49 0.32
CA VAL A 125 8.59 -12.01 1.17
C VAL A 125 8.01 -13.28 0.54
N PRO A 126 7.95 -14.41 1.26
CA PRO A 126 7.34 -15.64 0.77
C PRO A 126 5.81 -15.55 0.84
N LEU A 127 5.23 -14.79 -0.09
CA LEU A 127 3.78 -14.57 -0.17
C LEU A 127 3.04 -15.88 -0.39
N LYS A 128 1.97 -16.11 0.39
CA LYS A 128 1.02 -17.20 0.14
C LYS A 128 0.11 -16.89 -1.04
N LYS A 129 -0.21 -15.61 -1.24
CA LYS A 129 -1.01 -15.14 -2.36
C LYS A 129 -0.57 -13.74 -2.77
N LEU A 130 -0.39 -13.57 -4.07
CA LEU A 130 -0.23 -12.30 -4.74
C LEU A 130 -1.39 -12.13 -5.72
N SER A 131 -2.02 -10.96 -5.71
CA SER A 131 -3.01 -10.51 -6.69
C SER A 131 -2.54 -9.17 -7.23
N ILE A 132 -2.42 -9.09 -8.55
CA ILE A 132 -2.14 -7.86 -9.30
C ILE A 132 -3.25 -7.72 -10.33
N GLY A 133 -3.71 -6.50 -10.61
CA GLY A 133 -4.53 -6.25 -11.79
C GLY A 133 -5.34 -4.97 -11.71
N ASP A 134 -6.26 -4.82 -12.66
CA ASP A 134 -7.08 -3.62 -12.79
C ASP A 134 -8.25 -3.57 -11.78
N VAL A 135 -8.51 -2.39 -11.21
CA VAL A 135 -9.69 -2.08 -10.37
C VAL A 135 -11.00 -2.35 -11.12
N TYR A 136 -11.07 -2.16 -12.44
CA TYR A 136 -12.29 -2.38 -13.23
C TYR A 136 -12.69 -3.87 -13.35
N ASN A 137 -11.77 -4.79 -13.07
CA ASN A 137 -12.03 -6.23 -13.15
C ASN A 137 -12.74 -6.81 -11.91
N GLU A 138 -13.02 -6.01 -10.87
CA GLU A 138 -13.81 -6.45 -9.69
C GLU A 138 -15.34 -6.33 -9.86
N GLN A 139 -15.88 -5.96 -11.03
CA GLN A 139 -17.34 -5.89 -11.23
C GLN A 139 -18.06 -7.25 -11.42
N ASN A 140 -17.36 -8.39 -11.32
CA ASN A 140 -17.98 -9.70 -11.48
C ASN A 140 -17.38 -10.73 -10.52
N TYR A 141 -17.77 -10.75 -9.23
CA TYR A 141 -17.88 -11.96 -8.38
C TYR A 141 -18.59 -11.65 -7.06
#